data_AF-A0A2D8D969-F1
#
_entry.id   AF-A0A2D8D969-F1
#
_cell.length_a   1.000
_cell.length_b   1.000
_cell.length_c   1.000
_cell.angle_alpha   90.00
_cell.angle_beta   90.00
_cell.angle_gamma   90.00
#
_symmetry.space_group_name_H-M   'P 1'
#
loop_
_entity.id
_entity.type
_entity.pdbx_description
1 polymer ?
#
loop_
_entity_poly.entity_id
_entity_poly.type
_entity_poly.pdbx_seq_one_letter_code
_entity_poly.pdbx_strand_id
1 'polypeptide(L)'
;MTVSVILHDAIGASPAEIEFIRESVALLREAVQAPGFGGSVRQAEYSSASWQGRHGTIRELNGGGVWDRIVQGRESGHCGDHALNLSIEIADLPDATAGRGVIGATRIGTLPIFSARWFLERCMMVDDPVNYAAHLMHQWMHVSGFVHRKDEAGKDAPSVVSRLVRRTLEPKHGERIDAQLTALVTLSVERCDCCEVTGSAPGVGMQVA
;
A
#
# COMPACT_ATOMS: atom_id res chain seq x y z
N MET A 1 15.01 14.98 7.26
CA MET A 1 14.05 14.22 8.10
C MET A 1 14.06 12.80 7.62
N THR A 2 14.16 11.83 8.53
CA THR A 2 14.17 10.40 8.23
C THR A 2 12.85 9.79 8.68
N VAL A 3 12.20 9.04 7.78
CA VAL A 3 10.98 8.28 8.11
C VAL A 3 11.42 6.91 8.65
N SER A 4 10.93 6.56 9.83
CA SER A 4 11.12 5.21 10.38
C SER A 4 10.14 4.25 9.72
N VAL A 5 10.51 2.99 9.52
CA VAL A 5 9.59 1.92 9.11
C VAL A 5 9.68 0.84 10.16
N ILE A 6 8.58 0.56 10.86
CA ILE A 6 8.56 -0.26 12.07
C ILE A 6 7.62 -1.43 11.85
N LEU A 7 8.16 -2.66 11.91
CA LEU A 7 7.37 -3.87 11.97
C LEU A 7 7.10 -4.21 13.44
N HIS A 8 5.84 -4.13 13.85
CA HIS A 8 5.38 -4.49 15.21
C HIS A 8 5.17 -6.00 15.32
N ASP A 9 4.47 -6.58 14.35
CA ASP A 9 4.16 -8.01 14.31
C ASP A 9 3.97 -8.54 12.87
N ALA A 10 4.06 -9.86 12.76
CA ALA A 10 3.79 -10.65 11.56
C ALA A 10 3.01 -11.90 11.95
N ILE A 11 1.70 -11.74 12.12
CA ILE A 11 0.76 -12.76 12.59
C ILE A 11 0.56 -13.81 11.50
N GLY A 12 0.57 -15.10 11.88
CA GLY A 12 0.34 -16.20 10.93
C GLY A 12 1.52 -16.53 10.01
N ALA A 13 2.66 -15.86 10.19
CA ALA A 13 3.92 -16.13 9.49
C ALA A 13 4.77 -17.17 10.25
N SER A 14 5.35 -18.11 9.50
CA SER A 14 6.41 -19.02 9.94
C SER A 14 7.73 -18.25 10.18
N PRO A 15 8.74 -18.86 10.85
CA PRO A 15 10.02 -18.21 11.07
C PRO A 15 10.72 -17.75 9.79
N ALA A 16 10.66 -18.53 8.70
CA ALA A 16 11.27 -18.16 7.42
C ALA A 16 10.53 -16.98 6.76
N GLU A 17 9.19 -16.98 6.82
CA GLU A 17 8.36 -15.87 6.35
C GLU A 17 8.65 -14.59 7.15
N ILE A 18 8.83 -14.68 8.47
CA ILE A 18 9.17 -13.53 9.33
C ILE A 18 10.50 -12.90 8.90
N GLU A 19 11.53 -13.70 8.62
CA GLU A 19 12.82 -13.17 8.16
C GLU A 19 12.70 -12.49 6.79
N PHE A 20 11.97 -13.09 5.86
CA PHE A 20 11.71 -12.48 4.55
C PHE A 20 10.91 -11.17 4.65
N ILE A 21 9.91 -11.13 5.54
CA ILE A 21 9.13 -9.91 5.82
C ILE A 21 10.05 -8.83 6.43
N ARG A 22 10.92 -9.19 7.38
CA ARG A 22 11.89 -8.25 7.99
C ARG A 22 12.84 -7.67 6.95
N GLU A 23 13.35 -8.50 6.04
CA GLU A 23 14.16 -8.03 4.92
C GLU A 23 13.39 -7.06 4.02
N SER A 24 12.17 -7.42 3.63
CA SER A 24 11.31 -6.56 2.81
C SER A 24 11.02 -5.22 3.51
N VAL A 25 10.83 -5.22 4.83
CA VAL A 25 10.66 -4.00 5.64
C VAL A 25 11.94 -3.15 5.67
N ALA A 26 13.10 -3.79 5.73
CA ALA A 26 14.38 -3.08 5.63
C ALA A 26 14.57 -2.43 4.25
N LEU A 27 14.18 -3.12 3.17
CA LEU A 27 14.20 -2.55 1.81
C LEU A 27 13.19 -1.41 1.65
N LEU A 28 11.99 -1.53 2.22
CA LEU A 28 11.04 -0.43 2.24
C LEU A 28 11.62 0.79 2.95
N ARG A 29 12.27 0.59 4.11
CA ARG A 29 12.98 1.65 4.83
C ARG A 29 14.05 2.30 3.98
N GLU A 30 14.88 1.51 3.30
CA GLU A 30 15.90 2.01 2.38
C GLU A 30 15.28 2.88 1.29
N ALA A 31 14.21 2.41 0.64
CA ALA A 31 13.55 3.13 -0.44
C ALA A 31 13.00 4.50 0.01
N VAL A 32 12.26 4.55 1.12
CA VAL A 32 11.65 5.81 1.59
C VAL A 32 12.67 6.82 2.13
N GLN A 33 13.85 6.35 2.52
CA GLN A 33 14.98 7.17 2.97
C GLN A 33 15.95 7.54 1.84
N ALA A 34 15.80 6.96 0.66
CA ALA A 34 16.72 7.19 -0.45
C ALA A 34 16.69 8.66 -0.91
N PRO A 35 17.85 9.24 -1.25
CA PRO A 35 17.91 10.56 -1.87
C PRO A 35 17.03 10.62 -3.12
N GLY A 36 16.21 11.66 -3.22
CA GLY A 36 15.33 11.87 -4.37
C GLY A 36 13.96 11.17 -4.29
N PHE A 37 13.76 10.19 -3.40
CA PHE A 37 12.46 9.48 -3.30
C PHE A 37 11.29 10.46 -3.06
N GLY A 38 11.43 11.35 -2.07
CA GLY A 38 10.41 12.36 -1.80
C GLY A 38 10.23 13.39 -2.93
N GLY A 39 11.25 13.62 -3.76
CA GLY A 39 11.13 14.43 -4.97
C GLY A 39 10.27 13.71 -6.02
N SER A 40 10.56 12.44 -6.24
CA SER A 40 9.80 11.56 -7.15
C SER A 40 8.33 11.45 -6.75
N VAL A 41 8.02 11.31 -5.44
CA VAL A 41 6.62 11.31 -4.95
C VAL A 41 5.94 12.64 -5.26
N ARG A 42 6.58 13.78 -4.98
CA ARG A 42 5.97 15.10 -5.22
C ARG A 42 5.68 15.40 -6.68
N GLN A 43 6.53 14.88 -7.58
CA GLN A 43 6.50 15.18 -9.01
C GLN A 43 5.80 14.10 -9.84
N ALA A 44 5.38 12.99 -9.22
CA ALA A 44 4.73 11.90 -9.95
C ALA A 44 3.37 12.33 -10.51
N GLU A 45 3.03 11.74 -11.66
CA GLU A 45 1.71 11.88 -12.26
C GLU A 45 0.73 10.90 -11.62
N TYR A 46 -0.23 11.45 -10.87
CA TYR A 46 -1.34 10.72 -10.28
C TYR A 46 -2.60 10.92 -11.14
N SER A 47 -3.28 9.83 -11.53
CA SER A 47 -4.68 9.95 -12.00
C SER A 47 -5.61 10.24 -10.81
N SER A 48 -5.21 9.79 -9.62
CA SER A 48 -5.91 10.04 -8.37
C SER A 48 -4.97 10.06 -7.18
N ALA A 49 -5.21 10.98 -6.25
CA ALA A 49 -4.63 10.94 -4.92
C ALA A 49 -5.74 11.14 -3.88
N SER A 50 -6.84 10.39 -4.10
CA SER A 50 -7.99 10.32 -3.22
C SER A 50 -7.59 9.86 -1.82
N TRP A 51 -7.88 10.69 -0.84
CA TRP A 51 -7.62 10.45 0.57
C TRP A 51 -8.90 10.62 1.39
N GLN A 52 -9.13 9.71 2.32
CA GLN A 52 -10.25 9.74 3.23
C GLN A 52 -9.75 9.66 4.69
N GLY A 53 -10.06 10.70 5.46
CA GLY A 53 -9.90 10.65 6.91
C GLY A 53 -10.94 9.71 7.54
N ARG A 54 -10.66 9.19 8.74
CA ARG A 54 -11.52 8.22 9.47
C ARG A 54 -13.02 8.52 9.49
N HIS A 55 -13.42 9.81 9.54
CA HIS A 55 -14.81 10.26 9.51
C HIS A 55 -15.08 11.31 8.42
N GLY A 56 -14.17 11.41 7.44
CA GLY A 56 -14.19 12.45 6.42
C GLY A 56 -14.81 12.01 5.10
N THR A 57 -15.15 13.00 4.29
CA THR A 57 -15.36 12.80 2.85
C THR A 57 -14.02 12.60 2.15
N ILE A 58 -14.06 11.94 0.98
CA ILE A 58 -12.90 11.81 0.11
C ILE A 58 -12.45 13.20 -0.34
N ARG A 59 -11.13 13.44 -0.31
CA ARG A 59 -10.48 14.66 -0.78
C ARG A 59 -9.33 14.28 -1.70
N GLU A 60 -9.10 15.07 -2.74
CA GLU A 60 -7.91 14.92 -3.56
C GLU A 60 -6.72 15.65 -2.94
N LEU A 61 -5.61 14.95 -2.80
CA LEU A 61 -4.32 15.54 -2.45
C LEU A 61 -3.48 15.72 -3.73
N ASN A 62 -2.48 16.60 -3.68
CA ASN A 62 -1.44 16.63 -4.71
C ASN A 62 -0.22 15.82 -4.23
N GLY A 63 0.81 15.67 -5.08
CA GLY A 63 2.03 14.93 -4.72
C GLY A 63 2.73 15.48 -3.46
N GLY A 64 2.61 16.78 -3.18
CA GLY A 64 3.04 17.39 -1.91
C GLY A 64 2.30 16.81 -0.71
N GLY A 65 0.97 16.79 -0.77
CA GLY A 65 0.12 16.19 0.26
C GLY A 65 0.37 14.69 0.45
N VAL A 66 0.62 13.95 -0.63
CA VAL A 66 1.02 12.53 -0.56
C VAL A 66 2.32 12.36 0.21
N TRP A 67 3.36 13.10 -0.18
CA TRP A 67 4.64 13.04 0.51
C TRP A 67 4.56 13.47 1.97
N ASP A 68 3.81 14.52 2.27
CA ASP A 68 3.66 15.03 3.65
C ASP A 68 3.04 13.96 4.57
N ARG A 69 2.13 13.13 4.06
CA ARG A 69 1.58 12.01 4.84
C ARG A 69 2.63 10.93 5.11
N ILE A 70 3.40 10.56 4.09
CA ILE A 70 4.46 9.55 4.19
C ILE A 70 5.54 10.04 5.19
N VAL A 71 6.03 11.27 5.03
CA VAL A 71 7.13 11.77 5.86
C VAL A 71 6.72 12.01 7.32
N GLN A 72 5.44 12.30 7.56
CA GLN A 72 4.89 12.43 8.90
C GLN A 72 4.51 11.08 9.51
N GLY A 73 4.55 9.95 8.77
CA GLY A 73 4.02 8.68 9.28
C GLY A 73 2.53 8.75 9.59
N ARG A 74 1.76 9.56 8.86
CA ARG A 74 0.42 9.95 9.31
C ARG A 74 -0.63 8.94 8.89
N GLU A 75 -0.94 8.02 9.79
CA GLU A 75 -2.06 7.07 9.70
C GLU A 75 -3.41 7.77 9.85
N SER A 76 -4.48 7.21 9.26
CA SER A 76 -5.80 7.84 9.31
C SER A 76 -6.37 7.75 10.73
N GLY A 77 -6.54 8.89 11.38
CA GLY A 77 -7.04 8.99 12.75
C GLY A 77 -5.97 9.11 13.83
N HIS A 78 -4.68 9.10 13.46
CA HIS A 78 -3.56 9.31 14.37
C HIS A 78 -2.75 10.58 14.03
N CYS A 79 -2.03 11.10 15.02
CA CYS A 79 -1.03 12.16 14.80
C CYS A 79 0.19 11.56 14.11
N GLY A 80 0.89 12.37 13.31
CA GLY A 80 2.14 11.92 12.69
C GLY A 80 3.24 11.75 13.73
N ASP A 81 3.91 10.60 13.71
CA ASP A 81 5.02 10.21 14.58
C ASP A 81 6.33 9.99 13.79
N HIS A 82 6.33 10.30 12.48
CA HIS A 82 7.41 10.03 11.54
C HIS A 82 7.75 8.53 11.38
N ALA A 83 6.78 7.65 11.64
CA ALA A 83 6.90 6.21 11.43
C ALA A 83 5.84 5.66 10.47
N LEU A 84 6.25 4.77 9.57
CA LEU A 84 5.35 3.86 8.89
C LEU A 84 5.23 2.62 9.77
N ASN A 85 4.17 2.54 10.59
CA ASN A 85 3.92 1.37 11.40
C ASN A 85 3.30 0.26 10.55
N LEU A 86 3.86 -0.94 10.68
CA LEU A 86 3.44 -2.15 10.00
C LEU A 86 3.09 -3.19 11.06
N SER A 87 1.89 -3.73 10.94
CA SER A 87 1.41 -4.93 11.61
C SER A 87 0.78 -5.76 10.50
N ILE A 88 1.29 -6.97 10.29
CA ILE A 88 0.99 -7.78 9.11
C ILE A 88 0.33 -9.06 9.57
N GLU A 89 -0.80 -9.42 8.96
CA GLU A 89 -1.45 -10.71 9.12
C GLU A 89 -1.36 -11.49 7.80
N ILE A 90 -0.77 -12.69 7.84
CA ILE A 90 -0.71 -13.59 6.69
C ILE A 90 -2.02 -14.35 6.58
N ALA A 91 -2.82 -13.98 5.57
CA ALA A 91 -4.18 -14.45 5.39
C ALA A 91 -4.34 -15.30 4.12
N ASP A 92 -5.29 -16.22 4.17
CA ASP A 92 -5.68 -17.03 3.02
C ASP A 92 -6.66 -16.21 2.14
N LEU A 93 -6.08 -15.36 1.28
CA LEU A 93 -6.83 -14.53 0.33
C LEU A 93 -7.00 -15.25 -1.02
N PRO A 94 -8.05 -14.93 -1.81
CA PRO A 94 -8.26 -15.53 -3.12
C PRO A 94 -7.02 -15.43 -4.01
N ASP A 95 -6.61 -16.54 -4.64
CA ASP A 95 -5.47 -16.59 -5.54
C ASP A 95 -5.87 -16.33 -7.00
N ALA A 96 -4.87 -16.34 -7.90
CA ALA A 96 -5.13 -16.14 -9.33
C ALA A 96 -6.00 -17.23 -9.97
N THR A 97 -6.07 -18.44 -9.38
CA THR A 97 -6.89 -19.55 -9.91
C THR A 97 -8.37 -19.39 -9.57
N ALA A 98 -8.69 -18.63 -8.52
CA ALA A 98 -10.05 -18.18 -8.21
C ALA A 98 -10.61 -17.15 -9.22
N GLY A 99 -9.86 -16.86 -10.29
CA GLY A 99 -10.21 -15.91 -11.34
C GLY A 99 -9.93 -14.45 -10.98
N ARG A 100 -9.58 -14.15 -9.72
CA ARG A 100 -9.29 -12.82 -9.17
C ARG A 100 -8.34 -12.90 -7.98
N GLY A 101 -7.03 -12.80 -8.24
CA GLY A 101 -6.02 -12.85 -7.18
C GLY A 101 -5.96 -11.55 -6.37
N VAL A 102 -6.20 -11.64 -5.06
CA VAL A 102 -6.04 -10.55 -4.09
C VAL A 102 -4.71 -10.75 -3.38
N ILE A 103 -3.75 -9.84 -3.59
CA ILE A 103 -2.41 -9.92 -2.97
C ILE A 103 -2.37 -9.31 -1.56
N GLY A 104 -3.34 -8.46 -1.22
CA GLY A 104 -3.55 -7.97 0.14
C GLY A 104 -4.82 -7.14 0.28
N ALA A 105 -5.23 -6.97 1.53
CA ALA A 105 -6.41 -6.21 1.92
C ALA A 105 -6.08 -5.40 3.17
N THR A 106 -6.48 -4.14 3.18
CA THR A 106 -6.30 -3.27 4.34
C THR A 106 -7.55 -2.43 4.48
N ARG A 107 -8.19 -2.45 5.66
CA ARG A 107 -9.26 -1.50 5.94
C ARG A 107 -8.65 -0.11 6.14
N ILE A 108 -9.27 0.91 5.54
CA ILE A 108 -8.78 2.29 5.57
C ILE A 108 -8.52 2.73 7.01
N GLY A 109 -7.31 3.21 7.28
CA GLY A 109 -6.97 3.77 8.59
C GLY A 109 -6.70 2.76 9.70
N THR A 110 -6.61 1.47 9.38
CA THR A 110 -6.48 0.43 10.41
C THR A 110 -5.39 -0.56 10.07
N LEU A 111 -4.68 -0.99 11.11
CA LEU A 111 -3.87 -2.21 11.14
C LEU A 111 -4.72 -3.37 11.71
N PRO A 112 -4.38 -4.64 11.43
CA PRO A 112 -3.25 -5.09 10.60
C PRO A 112 -3.51 -4.92 9.09
N ILE A 113 -2.43 -4.96 8.32
CA ILE A 113 -2.41 -5.19 6.87
C ILE A 113 -2.57 -6.69 6.65
N PHE A 114 -3.58 -7.11 5.89
CA PHE A 114 -3.72 -8.51 5.49
C PHE A 114 -2.93 -8.74 4.20
N SER A 115 -1.92 -9.59 4.25
CA SER A 115 -1.11 -9.97 3.10
C SER A 115 -1.46 -11.39 2.69
N ALA A 116 -1.62 -11.64 1.38
CA ALA A 116 -1.98 -12.95 0.90
C ALA A 116 -0.83 -13.95 1.07
N ARG A 117 -1.11 -15.09 1.72
CA ARG A 117 -0.14 -16.18 1.88
C ARG A 117 0.49 -16.60 0.55
N TRP A 118 -0.34 -16.84 -0.47
CA TRP A 118 0.12 -17.27 -1.79
C TRP A 118 1.04 -16.24 -2.46
N PHE A 119 0.87 -14.94 -2.18
CA PHE A 119 1.72 -13.89 -2.74
C PHE A 119 3.07 -13.83 -2.03
N LEU A 120 3.07 -13.91 -0.69
CA LEU A 120 4.30 -14.02 0.11
C LEU A 120 5.13 -15.24 -0.32
N GLU A 121 4.50 -16.42 -0.40
CA GLU A 121 5.16 -17.66 -0.82
C GLU A 121 5.79 -17.54 -2.21
N ARG A 122 5.09 -16.89 -3.16
CA ARG A 122 5.66 -16.65 -4.49
C ARG A 122 6.85 -15.70 -4.45
N CYS A 123 6.77 -14.61 -3.70
CA CYS A 123 7.91 -13.69 -3.53
C CYS A 123 9.12 -14.43 -2.93
N MET A 124 8.92 -15.27 -1.92
CA MET A 124 9.98 -16.07 -1.32
C MET A 124 10.56 -17.09 -2.30
N MET A 125 9.73 -17.73 -3.12
CA MET A 125 10.17 -18.75 -4.08
C MET A 125 11.14 -18.19 -5.14
N VAL A 126 10.95 -16.94 -5.55
CA VAL A 126 11.80 -16.25 -6.54
C VAL A 126 12.78 -15.26 -5.90
N ASP A 127 12.88 -15.24 -4.57
CA ASP A 127 13.71 -14.32 -3.78
C ASP A 127 13.48 -12.83 -4.13
N ASP A 128 12.21 -12.40 -4.16
CA ASP A 128 11.80 -11.04 -4.53
C ASP A 128 11.20 -10.25 -3.35
N PRO A 129 12.04 -9.83 -2.38
CA PRO A 129 11.58 -8.97 -1.30
C PRO A 129 11.31 -7.53 -1.76
N VAL A 130 11.72 -7.15 -2.98
CA VAL A 130 11.50 -5.81 -3.54
C VAL A 130 10.02 -5.61 -3.87
N ASN A 131 9.41 -6.57 -4.56
CA ASN A 131 7.97 -6.51 -4.84
C ASN A 131 7.15 -6.66 -3.56
N TYR A 132 7.62 -7.43 -2.58
CA TYR A 132 6.95 -7.49 -1.27
C TYR A 132 7.08 -6.16 -0.51
N ALA A 133 8.22 -5.48 -0.54
CA ALA A 133 8.38 -4.12 0.01
C ALA A 133 7.46 -3.10 -0.66
N ALA A 134 7.34 -3.15 -2.00
CA ALA A 134 6.42 -2.33 -2.77
C ALA A 134 4.95 -2.61 -2.42
N HIS A 135 4.61 -3.88 -2.18
CA HIS A 135 3.29 -4.30 -1.69
C HIS A 135 3.00 -3.74 -0.30
N LEU A 136 3.94 -3.82 0.65
CA LEU A 136 3.77 -3.25 1.99
C LEU A 136 3.54 -1.74 1.94
N MET A 137 4.25 -1.03 1.06
CA MET A 137 4.01 0.41 0.86
C MET A 137 2.60 0.70 0.32
N HIS A 138 2.15 -0.10 -0.65
CA HIS A 138 0.80 0.01 -1.19
C HIS A 138 -0.25 -0.12 -0.09
N GLN A 139 -0.13 -1.17 0.73
CA GLN A 139 -1.07 -1.42 1.82
C GLN A 139 -0.99 -0.34 2.90
N TRP A 140 0.21 0.12 3.26
CA TRP A 140 0.37 1.21 4.23
C TRP A 140 -0.28 2.52 3.74
N MET A 141 -0.30 2.79 2.43
CA MET A 141 -1.02 3.95 1.90
C MET A 141 -2.52 3.91 2.25
N HIS A 142 -3.14 2.72 2.29
CA HIS A 142 -4.52 2.56 2.79
C HIS A 142 -4.63 2.80 4.29
N VAL A 143 -3.64 2.39 5.09
CA VAL A 143 -3.55 2.77 6.52
C VAL A 143 -3.46 4.29 6.68
N SER A 144 -2.74 4.98 5.79
CA SER A 144 -2.68 6.45 5.79
C SER A 144 -4.01 7.12 5.39
N GLY A 145 -4.90 6.38 4.74
CA GLY A 145 -6.23 6.85 4.32
C GLY A 145 -6.41 6.98 2.82
N PHE A 146 -5.43 6.61 1.99
CA PHE A 146 -5.57 6.65 0.54
C PHE A 146 -6.47 5.53 0.04
N VAL A 147 -7.23 5.81 -1.02
CA VAL A 147 -8.15 4.85 -1.65
C VAL A 147 -7.88 4.79 -3.14
N HIS A 148 -8.19 3.66 -3.77
CA HIS A 148 -8.18 3.57 -5.22
C HIS A 148 -9.32 4.36 -5.83
N ARG A 149 -9.09 4.89 -7.04
CA ARG A 149 -10.19 5.29 -7.93
C ARG A 149 -10.63 4.09 -8.76
N LYS A 150 -11.92 4.05 -9.10
CA LYS A 150 -12.54 3.00 -9.93
C LYS A 150 -12.24 3.13 -11.43
N ASP A 151 -11.29 3.98 -11.83
CA ASP A 151 -10.99 4.21 -13.25
C ASP A 151 -9.88 3.31 -13.81
N GLU A 152 -9.39 2.36 -12.99
CA GLU A 152 -8.49 1.26 -13.39
C GLU A 152 -7.19 1.69 -14.09
N ALA A 153 -6.84 2.98 -14.04
CA ALA A 153 -5.68 3.52 -14.74
C ALA A 153 -4.34 3.10 -14.12
N GLY A 154 -4.34 2.42 -12.95
CA GLY A 154 -3.14 2.03 -12.20
C GLY A 154 -2.27 3.22 -11.74
N LYS A 155 -2.84 4.43 -11.76
CA LYS A 155 -2.17 5.71 -11.46
C LYS A 155 -2.73 6.39 -10.21
N ASP A 156 -3.45 5.65 -9.37
CA ASP A 156 -3.81 6.11 -8.03
C ASP A 156 -2.57 6.17 -7.10
N ALA A 157 -2.66 6.95 -6.02
CA ALA A 157 -1.52 7.17 -5.12
C ALA A 157 -0.89 5.89 -4.55
N PRO A 158 -1.64 4.92 -3.99
CA PRO A 158 -1.08 3.63 -3.58
C PRO A 158 -0.25 2.95 -4.69
N SER A 159 -0.82 2.82 -5.90
CA SER A 159 -0.16 2.18 -7.04
C SER A 159 1.08 2.94 -7.52
N VAL A 160 1.03 4.28 -7.57
CA VAL A 160 2.17 5.12 -7.98
C VAL A 160 3.30 5.02 -6.96
N VAL A 161 3.00 5.17 -5.68
CA VAL A 161 4.04 5.18 -4.63
C VAL A 161 4.68 3.80 -4.47
N SER A 162 3.91 2.73 -4.60
CA SER A 162 4.43 1.36 -4.67
C SER A 162 5.43 1.18 -5.84
N ARG A 163 5.10 1.69 -7.03
CA ARG A 163 6.03 1.70 -8.18
C ARG A 163 7.30 2.52 -7.92
N LEU A 164 7.20 3.63 -7.20
CA LEU A 164 8.35 4.45 -6.83
C LEU A 164 9.28 3.71 -5.86
N VAL A 165 8.75 2.94 -4.90
CA VAL A 165 9.56 2.09 -4.01
C VAL A 165 10.39 1.11 -4.84
N ARG A 166 9.74 0.36 -5.75
CA ARG A 166 10.43 -0.57 -6.65
C ARG A 166 11.51 0.10 -7.47
N ARG A 167 11.18 1.19 -8.18
CA ARG A 167 12.14 1.95 -9.02
C ARG A 167 13.34 2.47 -8.24
N THR A 168 13.16 2.77 -6.95
CA THR A 168 14.22 3.27 -6.08
C THR A 168 15.20 2.16 -5.70
N LEU A 169 14.71 0.93 -5.56
CA LEU A 169 15.50 -0.25 -5.20
C LEU A 169 16.13 -0.96 -6.41
N GLU A 170 15.52 -0.83 -7.59
CA GLU A 170 15.93 -1.46 -8.86
C GLU A 170 17.43 -1.29 -9.20
N PRO A 171 18.10 -0.14 -9.00
CA PRO A 171 19.53 -0.02 -9.28
C PRO A 171 20.44 -0.94 -8.45
N LYS A 172 19.99 -1.38 -7.27
CA LYS A 172 20.78 -2.21 -6.34
C LYS A 172 20.31 -3.65 -6.23
N HIS A 173 19.04 -3.90 -6.54
CA HIS A 173 18.37 -5.18 -6.31
C HIS A 173 17.60 -5.66 -7.54
N GLY A 174 17.88 -5.10 -8.72
CA GLY A 174 17.12 -5.37 -9.95
C GLY A 174 17.13 -6.85 -10.36
N GLU A 175 18.19 -7.58 -10.02
CA GLU A 175 18.32 -9.03 -10.25
C GLU A 175 17.35 -9.88 -9.42
N ARG A 176 16.79 -9.29 -8.35
CA ARG A 176 15.81 -9.92 -7.46
C ARG A 176 14.37 -9.56 -7.79
N ILE A 177 14.14 -8.75 -8.84
CA ILE A 177 12.79 -8.29 -9.21
C ILE A 177 12.21 -9.23 -10.28
N ASP A 178 11.16 -9.96 -9.91
CA ASP A 178 10.41 -10.79 -10.85
C ASP A 178 9.36 -9.95 -11.62
N ALA A 179 9.33 -10.11 -12.93
CA ALA A 179 8.43 -9.35 -13.80
C ALA A 179 6.96 -9.78 -13.66
N GLN A 180 6.69 -11.06 -13.37
CA GLN A 180 5.33 -11.56 -13.18
C GLN A 180 4.73 -11.05 -11.88
N LEU A 181 5.53 -11.04 -10.79
CA LEU A 181 5.11 -10.45 -9.52
C LEU A 181 4.94 -8.94 -9.62
N THR A 182 5.80 -8.26 -10.39
CA THR A 182 5.65 -6.82 -10.66
C THR A 182 4.29 -6.50 -11.27
N ALA A 183 3.80 -7.32 -12.20
CA ALA A 183 2.49 -7.14 -12.81
C ALA A 183 1.35 -7.20 -11.76
N LEU A 184 1.43 -8.11 -10.79
CA LEU A 184 0.44 -8.23 -9.72
C LEU A 184 0.38 -6.99 -8.83
N VAL A 185 1.54 -6.43 -8.46
CA VAL A 185 1.65 -5.25 -7.58
C VAL A 185 1.22 -3.95 -8.29
N THR A 186 1.30 -3.91 -9.62
CA THR A 186 1.13 -2.65 -10.39
C THR A 186 -0.13 -2.57 -11.25
N LEU A 187 -0.80 -3.70 -11.51
CA LEU A 187 -1.96 -3.77 -12.41
C LEU A 187 -3.25 -4.26 -11.74
N SER A 188 -3.18 -4.96 -10.61
CA SER A 188 -4.38 -5.50 -9.95
C SER A 188 -4.98 -4.48 -8.96
N VAL A 189 -5.91 -3.65 -9.44
CA VAL A 189 -6.77 -2.76 -8.62
C VAL A 189 -8.17 -3.36 -8.40
N GLU A 190 -8.37 -4.62 -8.77
CA GLU A 190 -9.65 -5.33 -8.63
C GLU A 190 -9.92 -5.63 -7.14
N ARG A 191 -10.48 -4.63 -6.45
CA ARG A 191 -11.02 -4.67 -5.08
C ARG A 191 -10.01 -4.99 -3.99
N CYS A 192 -9.23 -3.97 -3.60
CA CYS A 192 -8.92 -3.82 -2.19
C CYS A 192 -10.24 -3.67 -1.42
N ASP A 193 -10.47 -4.49 -0.39
CA ASP A 193 -11.67 -4.43 0.47
C ASP A 193 -11.92 -3.05 1.09
N CYS A 194 -10.91 -2.17 1.07
CA CYS A 194 -11.04 -0.76 1.40
C CYS A 194 -12.07 0.02 0.56
N CYS A 195 -12.40 -0.45 -0.65
CA CYS A 195 -13.13 0.33 -1.66
C CYS A 195 -14.64 0.04 -1.75
N GLU A 196 -15.19 -0.86 -0.93
CA GLU A 196 -16.64 -1.04 -0.79
C GLU A 196 -17.24 0.02 0.15
N VAL A 197 -17.09 1.30 -0.20
CA VAL A 197 -18.03 2.32 0.29
C VAL A 197 -19.32 2.12 -0.48
N THR A 198 -20.21 1.30 0.08
CA THR A 198 -21.62 1.29 -0.33
C THR A 198 -22.16 2.70 -0.13
N GLY A 199 -22.32 3.42 -1.23
CA GLY A 199 -23.03 4.68 -1.27
C GLY A 199 -24.50 4.45 -0.97
N SER A 200 -24.84 4.38 0.31
CA SER A 200 -26.20 4.62 0.78
C SER A 200 -26.27 6.07 1.19
N ALA A 201 -26.55 6.94 0.22
CA ALA A 201 -27.00 8.29 0.52
C ALA A 201 -28.29 8.17 1.39
N PRO A 202 -28.42 8.92 2.50
CA PRO A 202 -29.72 9.05 3.15
C PRO A 202 -30.63 9.77 2.15
N GLY A 203 -31.69 9.11 1.71
CA GLY A 203 -32.70 9.71 0.85
C GLY A 203 -33.26 10.96 1.54
N VAL A 204 -32.84 12.12 1.04
CA VAL A 204 -33.51 13.40 1.30
C VAL A 204 -34.78 13.38 0.47
N GLY A 205 -35.90 13.09 1.13
CA GLY A 205 -37.24 13.30 0.62
C GLY A 205 -37.98 14.35 1.45
N MET A 206 -37.61 15.62 1.28
CA MET A 206 -38.51 16.78 1.42
C MET A 206 -39.09 17.03 0.00
N GLN A 207 -40.36 17.34 -0.29
CA GLN A 207 -41.47 17.94 0.44
C GLN A 207 -42.79 17.73 -0.35
N VAL A 208 -43.90 17.63 0.38
CA VAL A 208 -45.21 18.32 0.19
C VAL A 208 -46.02 18.10 -1.11
N ALA A 209 -47.18 17.46 -0.94
CA ALA A 209 -48.51 18.09 -1.11
C ALA A 209 -49.49 17.46 -0.11
#